data_AF-A0A4S1CDD8-F1
#
_entry.id   AF-A0A4S1CDD8-F1
#
_cell.length_a   1.000
_cell.length_b   1.000
_cell.length_c   1.000
_cell.angle_alpha   90.00
_cell.angle_beta   90.00
_cell.angle_gamma   90.00
#
_symmetry.space_group_name_H-M   'P 1'
#
loop_
_entity.id
_entity.type
_entity.pdbx_description
1 polymer ?
#
loop_
_entity_poly.entity_id
_entity_poly.type
_entity_poly.pdbx_seq_one_letter_code
_entity_poly.pdbx_strand_id
1 'polypeptide(L)'
;MGIYEIAMTALGVGGFTGLTMSFVLKIFLETGIKESVGSVYKKQLEDHKFLLKNSEKVFQYKLDASKSLYKILRDIIPRRSHPDMDWDDACEIIASGFSSHEKALNDFLCEYQSTLSDEILKRVRGAISACSDGHFEFYWDSKQQEPVCTKTAREKATELYDALDVAVEMLRKEVHEMISMPPPQR
;
A
#
# COMPACT_ATOMS: atom_id res chain seq x y z
N MET A 1 -43.91 7.73 -27.76
CA MET A 1 -44.14 8.23 -29.13
C MET A 1 -43.00 7.71 -29.97
N GLY A 2 -43.28 6.65 -30.73
CA GLY A 2 -42.28 5.69 -31.17
C GLY A 2 -41.80 5.96 -32.60
N ILE A 3 -40.57 5.51 -32.83
CA ILE A 3 -39.77 5.38 -34.07
C ILE A 3 -40.58 4.97 -35.33
N TYR A 4 -41.79 4.43 -35.16
CA TYR A 4 -42.68 3.98 -36.23
C TYR A 4 -43.43 5.11 -36.97
N GLU A 5 -43.62 6.30 -36.37
CA GLU A 5 -44.29 7.42 -37.05
C GLU A 5 -43.42 8.07 -38.13
N ILE A 6 -42.10 8.08 -37.93
CA ILE A 6 -41.14 8.65 -38.90
C ILE A 6 -41.05 7.76 -40.16
N ALA A 7 -41.23 6.44 -40.01
CA ALA A 7 -41.15 5.49 -41.13
C ALA A 7 -42.37 5.53 -42.06
N MET A 8 -43.57 5.82 -41.53
CA MET A 8 -44.82 5.74 -42.31
C MET A 8 -45.17 7.03 -43.06
N THR A 9 -44.53 8.15 -42.76
CA THR A 9 -44.81 9.42 -43.45
C THR A 9 -44.02 9.57 -44.77
N ALA A 10 -43.04 8.70 -45.04
CA ALA A 10 -42.24 8.72 -46.26
C ALA A 10 -42.76 7.81 -47.39
N LEU A 11 -43.85 7.07 -47.16
CA LEU A 11 -44.47 6.16 -48.15
C LEU A 11 -45.80 6.71 -48.72
N GLY A 12 -45.98 8.03 -48.67
CA GLY A 12 -47.07 8.73 -49.34
C GLY A 12 -46.63 9.23 -50.71
N VAL A 13 -46.93 8.44 -51.75
CA VAL A 13 -47.09 8.86 -53.16
C VAL A 13 -45.81 9.32 -53.90
N GLY A 14 -45.26 8.40 -54.70
CA GLY A 14 -44.64 8.73 -55.99
C GLY A 14 -43.24 9.35 -55.97
N GLY A 15 -42.22 8.49 -56.01
CA GLY A 15 -40.93 8.82 -56.62
C GLY A 15 -39.82 9.29 -55.68
N PHE A 16 -39.26 8.39 -54.86
CA PHE A 16 -37.96 8.58 -54.20
C PHE A 16 -37.42 7.22 -53.74
N THR A 17 -36.89 6.41 -54.66
CA THR A 17 -36.42 5.04 -54.32
C THR A 17 -34.91 4.91 -54.12
N GLY A 18 -34.09 5.92 -54.48
CA GLY A 18 -32.63 5.86 -54.31
C GLY A 18 -32.05 6.75 -53.20
N LEU A 19 -32.53 8.00 -53.10
CA LEU A 19 -31.92 9.00 -52.21
C LEU A 19 -32.37 8.88 -50.74
N THR A 20 -33.60 8.44 -50.48
CA THR A 20 -34.16 8.30 -49.13
C THR A 20 -33.55 7.12 -48.39
N MET A 21 -33.41 5.96 -49.03
CA MET A 21 -32.74 4.79 -48.43
C MET A 21 -31.27 5.07 -48.13
N SER A 22 -30.56 5.78 -49.00
CA SER A 22 -29.16 6.15 -48.77
C SER A 22 -29.00 7.10 -47.57
N PHE A 23 -29.92 8.07 -47.41
CA PHE A 23 -29.92 8.98 -46.27
C PHE A 23 -30.23 8.27 -44.94
N VAL A 24 -31.21 7.36 -44.95
CA VAL A 24 -31.56 6.54 -43.77
C VAL A 24 -30.40 5.62 -43.37
N LEU A 25 -29.78 4.92 -44.34
CA LEU A 25 -28.58 4.11 -44.09
C LEU A 25 -27.43 4.93 -43.51
N LYS A 26 -27.21 6.14 -44.03
CA LYS A 26 -26.15 7.03 -43.55
C LYS A 26 -26.42 7.51 -42.12
N ILE A 27 -27.66 7.85 -41.78
CA ILE A 27 -28.05 8.19 -40.40
C ILE A 27 -27.87 7.00 -39.47
N PHE A 28 -28.32 5.79 -39.84
CA PHE A 28 -28.14 4.60 -39.00
C PHE A 28 -26.67 4.23 -38.81
N LEU A 29 -25.84 4.34 -39.85
CA LEU A 29 -24.39 4.11 -39.77
C LEU A 29 -23.70 5.18 -38.92
N GLU A 30 -23.95 6.47 -39.16
CA GLU A 30 -23.31 7.54 -38.39
C GLU A 30 -23.73 7.53 -36.93
N THR A 31 -25.00 7.21 -36.63
CA THR A 31 -25.52 7.16 -35.26
C THR A 31 -25.02 5.90 -34.54
N GLY A 32 -25.05 4.73 -35.20
CA GLY A 32 -24.54 3.48 -34.62
C GLY A 32 -23.03 3.45 -34.46
N ILE A 33 -22.27 4.05 -35.37
CA ILE A 33 -20.81 4.22 -35.25
C ILE A 33 -20.49 5.24 -34.15
N LYS A 34 -21.21 6.38 -34.05
CA LYS A 34 -21.01 7.33 -32.93
C LYS A 34 -21.35 6.74 -31.57
N GLU A 35 -22.43 5.97 -31.46
CA GLU A 35 -22.81 5.34 -30.18
C GLU A 35 -21.87 4.20 -29.78
N SER A 36 -21.43 3.37 -30.73
CA SER A 36 -20.47 2.30 -30.45
C SER A 36 -19.08 2.85 -30.10
N VAL A 37 -18.60 3.85 -30.84
CA VAL A 37 -17.31 4.50 -30.55
C VAL A 37 -17.39 5.31 -29.25
N GLY A 38 -18.46 6.08 -29.05
CA GLY A 38 -18.68 6.88 -27.84
C GLY A 38 -18.88 6.04 -26.57
N SER A 39 -19.55 4.88 -26.68
CA SER A 39 -19.72 3.95 -25.54
C SER A 39 -18.43 3.20 -25.21
N VAL A 40 -17.62 2.83 -26.20
CA VAL A 40 -16.29 2.25 -25.97
C VAL A 40 -15.35 3.25 -25.30
N TYR A 41 -15.31 4.51 -25.76
CA TYR A 41 -14.51 5.54 -25.10
C TYR A 41 -14.99 5.84 -23.69
N LYS A 42 -16.30 5.95 -23.45
CA LYS A 42 -16.84 6.13 -22.09
C LYS A 42 -16.49 4.96 -21.17
N LYS A 43 -16.63 3.73 -21.65
CA LYS A 43 -16.28 2.53 -20.89
C LYS A 43 -14.79 2.50 -20.56
N GLN A 44 -13.93 2.80 -21.53
CA GLN A 44 -12.49 2.94 -21.29
C GLN A 44 -12.19 4.04 -20.27
N LEU A 45 -12.86 5.18 -20.33
CA LEU A 45 -12.68 6.29 -19.39
C LEU A 45 -13.13 5.91 -17.96
N GLU A 46 -14.22 5.16 -17.82
CA GLU A 46 -14.70 4.62 -16.55
C GLU A 46 -13.76 3.57 -15.98
N ASP A 47 -13.26 2.65 -16.81
CA ASP A 47 -12.26 1.64 -16.44
C ASP A 47 -10.96 2.32 -15.98
N HIS A 48 -10.47 3.31 -16.74
CA HIS A 48 -9.29 4.10 -16.37
C HIS A 48 -9.50 4.87 -15.06
N LYS A 49 -10.67 5.47 -14.86
CA LYS A 49 -11.01 6.18 -13.61
C LYS A 49 -11.09 5.22 -12.43
N PHE A 50 -11.62 4.02 -12.63
CA PHE A 50 -11.67 2.98 -11.61
C PHE A 50 -10.27 2.51 -11.24
N LEU A 51 -9.42 2.23 -12.22
CA LEU A 51 -8.02 1.86 -12.02
C LEU A 51 -7.26 2.95 -11.26
N LEU A 52 -7.45 4.22 -11.64
CA LEU A 52 -6.80 5.36 -10.98
C LEU A 52 -7.19 5.47 -9.50
N LYS A 53 -8.50 5.34 -9.21
CA LYS A 53 -9.00 5.36 -7.84
C LYS A 53 -8.51 4.16 -7.03
N ASN A 54 -8.40 3.00 -7.65
CA ASN A 54 -7.87 1.81 -6.99
C ASN A 54 -6.36 1.99 -6.69
N SER A 55 -5.59 2.51 -7.64
CA SER A 55 -4.16 2.81 -7.42
C SER A 55 -3.96 3.88 -6.34
N GLU A 56 -4.82 4.89 -6.28
CA GLU A 56 -4.78 5.92 -5.24
C GLU A 56 -5.04 5.31 -3.85
N LYS A 57 -6.04 4.44 -3.72
CA LYS A 57 -6.31 3.75 -2.45
C LYS A 57 -5.16 2.86 -2.01
N VAL A 58 -4.59 2.07 -2.93
CA VAL A 58 -3.43 1.20 -2.64
C VAL A 58 -2.24 2.05 -2.22
N PHE A 59 -1.98 3.14 -2.94
CA PHE A 59 -0.91 4.08 -2.60
C PHE A 59 -1.11 4.68 -1.20
N GLN A 60 -2.31 5.16 -0.89
CA GLN A 60 -2.62 5.75 0.40
C GLN A 60 -2.41 4.73 1.53
N TYR A 61 -2.89 3.51 1.35
CA TYR A 61 -2.72 2.45 2.34
C TYR A 61 -1.25 2.11 2.57
N LYS A 62 -0.45 2.06 1.50
CA LYS A 62 0.99 1.80 1.58
C LYS A 62 1.77 2.97 2.19
N LEU A 63 1.36 4.20 1.92
CA LEU A 63 1.91 5.41 2.54
C LEU A 63 1.62 5.41 4.05
N ASP A 64 0.43 5.01 4.46
CA ASP A 64 0.06 4.94 5.87
C ASP A 64 0.79 3.79 6.58
N ALA A 65 0.98 2.64 5.91
CA ALA A 65 1.88 1.58 6.38
C ALA A 65 3.32 2.10 6.59
N SER A 66 3.86 2.87 5.64
CA SER A 66 5.20 3.46 5.73
C SER A 66 5.35 4.38 6.94
N LYS A 67 4.38 5.27 7.17
CA LYS A 67 4.36 6.16 8.34
C LYS A 67 4.27 5.37 9.64
N SER A 68 3.40 4.35 9.68
CA SER A 68 3.19 3.54 10.87
C SER A 68 4.45 2.77 11.25
N LEU A 69 5.11 2.14 10.27
CA LEU A 69 6.35 1.40 10.50
C LEU A 69 7.49 2.32 10.95
N TYR A 70 7.62 3.50 10.34
CA TYR A 70 8.60 4.51 10.76
C TYR A 70 8.36 4.99 12.19
N LYS A 71 7.09 5.17 12.58
CA LYS A 71 6.72 5.53 13.95
C LYS A 71 7.18 4.46 14.94
N ILE A 72 6.96 3.18 14.64
CA ILE A 72 7.42 2.08 15.50
C ILE A 72 8.95 2.10 15.65
N LEU A 73 9.69 2.27 14.55
CA LEU A 73 11.16 2.40 14.60
C LEU A 73 11.58 3.57 15.50
N ARG A 74 10.92 4.72 15.38
CA ARG A 74 11.23 5.90 16.18
C ARG A 74 10.94 5.70 17.67
N ASP A 75 9.88 4.97 17.99
CA ASP A 75 9.45 4.69 19.36
C ASP A 75 10.33 3.62 20.04
N ILE A 76 11.00 2.75 19.26
CA ILE A 76 11.99 1.80 19.77
C ILE A 76 13.28 2.50 20.23
N ILE A 77 13.74 3.52 19.50
CA ILE A 77 15.00 4.19 19.80
C ILE A 77 14.88 4.98 21.11
N PRO A 78 15.65 4.63 22.16
CA PRO A 78 15.58 5.34 23.43
C PRO A 78 16.14 6.75 23.33
N ARG A 79 15.63 7.65 24.18
CA ARG A 79 16.25 8.97 24.36
C ARG A 79 17.51 8.81 25.18
N ARG A 80 18.53 9.61 24.88
CA ARG A 80 19.74 9.67 25.71
C ARG A 80 19.39 9.98 27.16
N SER A 81 19.76 9.08 28.05
CA SER A 81 19.58 9.22 29.51
C SER A 81 20.78 9.89 30.18
N HIS A 82 21.99 9.70 29.63
CA HIS A 82 23.23 10.32 30.09
C HIS A 82 24.18 10.68 28.92
N PRO A 83 25.16 11.58 29.12
CA PRO A 83 26.07 12.04 28.06
C PRO A 83 26.88 10.92 27.41
N ASP A 84 27.34 9.97 28.20
CA ASP A 84 28.21 8.88 27.76
C ASP A 84 27.44 7.63 27.31
N MET A 85 26.12 7.77 27.07
CA MET A 85 25.28 6.65 26.64
C MET A 85 25.71 6.15 25.27
N ASP A 86 26.08 4.87 25.23
CA ASP A 86 26.50 4.18 24.02
C ASP A 86 25.38 3.30 23.44
N TRP A 87 25.73 2.50 22.43
CA TRP A 87 24.77 1.60 21.78
C TRP A 87 24.41 0.40 22.65
N ASP A 88 25.32 -0.08 23.50
CA ASP A 88 25.06 -1.22 24.39
C ASP A 88 24.05 -0.80 25.48
N ASP A 89 24.19 0.41 26.02
CA ASP A 89 23.22 1.03 26.93
C ASP A 89 21.85 1.17 26.25
N ALA A 90 21.83 1.60 24.98
CA ALA A 90 20.60 1.71 24.21
C ALA A 90 19.94 0.34 24.00
N CYS A 91 20.73 -0.68 23.66
CA CYS A 91 20.26 -2.05 23.47
C CYS A 91 19.63 -2.62 24.73
N GLU A 92 20.16 -2.30 25.91
CA GLU A 92 19.58 -2.73 27.17
C GLU A 92 18.18 -2.16 27.40
N ILE A 93 18.00 -0.86 27.11
CA ILE A 93 16.68 -0.22 27.19
C ILE A 93 15.72 -0.82 26.16
N ILE A 94 16.18 -1.02 24.92
CA ILE A 94 15.36 -1.66 23.86
C ILE A 94 14.94 -3.07 24.27
N ALA A 95 15.86 -3.86 24.82
CA ALA A 95 15.59 -5.23 25.24
C ALA A 95 14.55 -5.28 26.36
N SER A 96 14.57 -4.33 27.29
CA SER A 96 13.55 -4.21 28.34
C SER A 96 12.13 -3.99 27.77
N GLY A 97 12.04 -3.48 26.54
CA GLY A 97 10.79 -3.20 25.83
C GLY A 97 10.30 -4.30 24.90
N PHE A 98 10.97 -5.46 24.78
CA PHE A 98 10.69 -6.45 23.74
C PHE A 98 9.21 -6.84 23.62
N SER A 99 8.53 -7.10 24.73
CA SER A 99 7.10 -7.45 24.72
C SER A 99 6.22 -6.35 24.10
N SER A 100 6.53 -5.09 24.39
CA SER A 100 5.80 -3.93 23.83
C SER A 100 6.12 -3.74 22.35
N HIS A 101 7.38 -3.91 21.95
CA HIS A 101 7.81 -3.81 20.55
C HIS A 101 7.23 -4.93 19.69
N GLU A 102 7.26 -6.17 20.19
CA GLU A 102 6.67 -7.33 19.54
C GLU A 102 5.18 -7.14 19.29
N LYS A 103 4.44 -6.64 20.29
CA LYS A 103 3.02 -6.33 20.15
C LYS A 103 2.79 -5.27 19.08
N ALA A 104 3.53 -4.16 19.10
CA ALA A 104 3.38 -3.09 18.12
C ALA A 104 3.64 -3.56 16.68
N LEU A 105 4.65 -4.42 16.49
CA LEU A 105 4.97 -5.00 15.18
C LEU A 105 3.90 -6.02 14.72
N ASN A 106 3.34 -6.81 15.63
CA ASN A 106 2.22 -7.71 15.32
C ASN A 106 0.96 -6.92 14.93
N ASP A 107 0.61 -5.89 15.70
CA ASP A 107 -0.52 -4.99 15.39
C ASP A 107 -0.35 -4.35 14.00
N PHE A 108 0.88 -3.92 13.67
CA PHE A 108 1.22 -3.43 12.34
C PHE A 108 1.01 -4.47 11.24
N LEU A 109 1.44 -5.73 11.44
CA LEU A 109 1.23 -6.78 10.45
C LEU A 109 -0.25 -7.14 10.29
N CYS A 110 -1.02 -7.16 11.37
CA CYS A 110 -2.46 -7.41 11.29
C CYS A 110 -3.17 -6.40 10.38
N GLU A 111 -2.73 -5.13 10.42
CA GLU A 111 -3.31 -4.07 9.61
C GLU A 111 -2.74 -4.04 8.19
N TYR A 112 -1.41 -4.08 8.03
CA TYR A 112 -0.77 -3.71 6.76
C TYR A 112 -0.19 -4.87 5.94
N GLN A 113 -0.17 -6.11 6.44
CA GLN A 113 0.54 -7.23 5.79
C GLN A 113 0.22 -7.43 4.31
N SER A 114 -1.02 -7.19 3.88
CA SER A 114 -1.48 -7.43 2.51
C SER A 114 -0.87 -6.47 1.48
N THR A 115 -0.22 -5.40 1.94
CA THR A 115 0.35 -4.35 1.09
C THR A 115 1.87 -4.31 1.10
N LEU A 116 2.49 -5.15 1.93
CA LEU A 116 3.93 -5.27 2.03
C LEU A 116 4.46 -6.27 1.00
N SER A 117 5.65 -6.00 0.46
CA SER A 117 6.37 -7.00 -0.31
C SER A 117 6.86 -8.13 0.61
N ASP A 118 7.08 -9.32 0.04
CA ASP A 118 7.54 -10.50 0.79
C ASP A 118 8.85 -10.23 1.55
N GLU A 119 9.74 -9.42 0.98
CA GLU A 119 11.01 -9.06 1.62
C GLU A 119 10.79 -8.18 2.85
N ILE A 120 9.95 -7.15 2.77
CA ILE A 120 9.61 -6.29 3.93
C ILE A 120 8.93 -7.13 5.01
N LEU A 121 7.97 -7.96 4.62
CA LEU A 121 7.23 -8.82 5.52
C LEU A 121 8.13 -9.84 6.23
N LYS A 122 9.11 -10.41 5.53
CA LYS A 122 10.14 -11.27 6.14
C LYS A 122 10.99 -10.51 7.17
N ARG A 123 11.35 -9.26 6.89
CA ARG A 123 12.14 -8.43 7.83
C ARG A 123 11.35 -8.08 9.09
N VAL A 124 10.09 -7.66 8.95
CA VAL A 124 9.23 -7.37 10.11
C VAL A 124 8.99 -8.62 10.95
N ARG A 125 8.78 -9.79 10.32
CA ARG A 125 8.71 -11.08 11.04
C ARG A 125 10.03 -11.45 11.73
N GLY A 126 11.16 -11.15 11.10
CA GLY A 126 12.49 -11.31 11.73
C GLY A 126 12.65 -10.45 12.98
N ALA A 127 12.22 -9.19 12.91
CA ALA A 127 12.19 -8.29 14.07
C ALA A 127 11.28 -8.82 15.21
N ILE A 128 10.09 -9.33 14.88
CA ILE A 128 9.19 -9.98 15.86
C ILE A 128 9.87 -11.20 16.49
N SER A 129 10.52 -12.04 15.69
CA SER A 129 11.27 -13.20 16.20
C SER A 129 12.40 -12.76 17.13
N ALA A 130 13.13 -11.70 16.81
CA ALA A 130 14.19 -11.17 17.67
C ALA A 130 13.64 -10.72 19.03
N CYS A 131 12.49 -10.04 19.05
CA CYS A 131 11.81 -9.70 20.30
C CYS A 131 11.41 -10.94 21.11
N SER A 132 10.78 -11.92 20.45
CA SER A 132 10.31 -13.14 21.11
C SER A 132 11.46 -13.96 21.69
N ASP A 133 12.57 -14.08 20.95
CA ASP A 133 13.76 -14.81 21.40
C ASP A 133 14.46 -14.06 22.55
N GLY A 134 14.61 -12.74 22.42
CA GLY A 134 15.31 -11.91 23.40
C GLY A 134 14.54 -11.68 24.69
N HIS A 135 13.22 -11.90 24.72
CA HIS A 135 12.39 -11.61 25.90
C HIS A 135 12.80 -12.39 27.15
N PHE A 136 13.37 -13.59 26.98
CA PHE A 136 13.76 -14.47 28.08
C PHE A 136 15.24 -14.35 28.46
N GLU A 137 15.99 -13.47 27.81
CA GLU A 137 17.44 -13.35 27.91
C GLU A 137 17.86 -12.39 29.03
N PHE A 138 17.35 -12.63 30.24
CA PHE A 138 17.62 -11.85 31.45
C PHE A 138 17.93 -12.79 32.62
N TYR A 139 18.81 -12.36 33.53
CA TYR A 139 19.08 -13.08 34.77
C TYR A 139 18.96 -12.16 35.99
N TRP A 140 18.69 -12.73 37.16
CA TRP A 140 18.57 -11.98 38.39
C TRP A 140 19.94 -11.79 39.06
N ASP A 141 20.42 -10.55 39.19
CA ASP A 141 21.61 -10.26 40.00
C ASP A 141 21.20 -10.05 41.47
N SER A 142 21.49 -11.05 42.31
CA SER A 142 21.25 -11.00 43.76
C SER A 142 21.89 -9.82 44.49
N LYS A 143 22.98 -9.22 43.95
CA LYS A 143 23.67 -8.09 44.56
C LYS A 143 23.01 -6.76 44.24
N GLN A 144 22.59 -6.59 42.99
CA GLN A 144 21.95 -5.36 42.52
C GLN A 144 20.43 -5.38 42.74
N GLN A 145 19.85 -6.55 43.01
CA GLN A 145 18.41 -6.77 43.16
C GLN A 145 17.60 -6.34 41.93
N GLU A 146 18.20 -6.46 40.74
CA GLU A 146 17.60 -6.06 39.47
C GLU A 146 17.83 -7.14 38.40
N PRO A 147 16.91 -7.28 37.43
CA PRO A 147 17.13 -8.13 36.27
C PRO A 147 18.18 -7.51 35.36
N VAL A 148 19.23 -8.26 35.07
CA VAL A 148 20.34 -7.82 34.22
C VAL A 148 20.21 -8.44 32.84
N CYS A 149 20.35 -7.58 31.83
CA CYS A 149 20.32 -7.95 30.42
C CYS A 149 21.52 -8.83 30.05
N THR A 150 21.28 -9.98 29.41
CA THR A 150 22.37 -10.82 28.90
C THR A 150 22.96 -10.23 27.62
N LYS A 151 24.14 -10.73 27.21
CA LYS A 151 24.71 -10.36 25.90
C LYS A 151 23.76 -10.71 24.75
N THR A 152 23.07 -11.85 24.86
CA THR A 152 22.12 -12.33 23.85
C THR A 152 20.91 -11.39 23.73
N ALA A 153 20.38 -10.86 24.83
CA ALA A 153 19.32 -9.85 24.77
C ALA A 153 19.77 -8.58 24.04
N ARG A 154 21.01 -8.10 24.26
CA ARG A 154 21.55 -6.93 23.52
C ARG A 154 21.76 -7.23 22.04
N GLU A 155 22.26 -8.42 21.70
CA GLU A 155 22.39 -8.88 20.32
C GLU A 155 21.03 -8.91 19.62
N LYS A 156 19.99 -9.44 20.29
CA LYS A 156 18.62 -9.45 19.80
C LYS A 156 18.01 -8.06 19.65
N ALA A 157 18.37 -7.10 20.51
CA ALA A 157 17.95 -5.71 20.38
C ALA A 157 18.57 -5.06 19.13
N THR A 158 19.82 -5.38 18.82
CA THR A 158 20.48 -4.95 17.58
C THR A 158 19.82 -5.60 16.36
N GLU A 159 19.55 -6.91 16.39
CA GLU A 159 18.85 -7.63 15.33
C GLU A 159 17.46 -7.04 15.03
N LEU A 160 16.71 -6.71 16.09
CA LEU A 160 15.42 -6.01 16.00
C LEU A 160 15.57 -4.68 15.26
N TYR A 161 16.49 -3.83 15.72
CA TYR A 161 16.70 -2.50 15.16
C TYR A 161 17.10 -2.58 13.68
N ASP A 162 18.11 -3.38 13.35
CA ASP A 162 18.64 -3.50 11.99
C ASP A 162 17.60 -4.05 11.02
N ALA A 163 16.84 -5.07 11.44
CA ALA A 163 15.77 -5.64 10.61
C ALA A 163 14.68 -4.60 10.33
N LEU A 164 14.33 -3.80 11.33
CA LEU A 164 13.28 -2.80 11.22
C LEU A 164 13.71 -1.56 10.43
N ASP A 165 14.93 -1.06 10.62
CA ASP A 165 15.49 0.07 9.88
C ASP A 165 15.54 -0.25 8.38
N VAL A 166 16.02 -1.44 8.02
CA VAL A 166 16.02 -1.91 6.64
C VAL A 166 14.59 -2.01 6.08
N ALA A 167 13.64 -2.56 6.85
CA ALA A 167 12.25 -2.67 6.41
C ALA A 167 11.60 -1.29 6.16
N VAL A 168 11.87 -0.32 7.03
CA VAL A 168 11.40 1.07 6.91
C VAL A 168 11.95 1.71 5.63
N GLU A 169 13.25 1.58 5.38
CA GLU A 169 13.89 2.15 4.20
C GLU A 169 13.38 1.51 2.90
N MET A 170 13.17 0.20 2.89
CA MET A 170 12.56 -0.50 1.75
C MET A 170 11.14 -0.01 1.48
N LEU A 171 10.29 0.05 2.50
CA LEU A 171 8.91 0.51 2.35
C LEU A 171 8.84 1.97 1.89
N ARG A 172 9.73 2.83 2.40
CA ARG A 172 9.85 4.23 1.98
C ARG A 172 10.23 4.34 0.49
N LYS A 173 11.17 3.52 0.03
CA LYS A 173 11.58 3.48 -1.39
C LYS A 173 10.41 3.03 -2.27
N GLU A 174 9.72 1.95 -1.91
CA GLU A 174 8.56 1.47 -2.67
C GLU A 174 7.47 2.54 -2.79
N VAL A 175 7.20 3.30 -1.72
CA VAL A 175 6.25 4.43 -1.76
C VAL A 175 6.77 5.57 -2.64
N HIS A 176 8.05 5.91 -2.57
CA HIS A 176 8.65 6.95 -3.39
C HIS A 176 8.63 6.63 -4.89
N GLU A 177 8.87 5.36 -5.25
CA GLU A 177 8.79 4.88 -6.63
C GLU A 177 7.36 5.00 -7.18
N MET A 178 6.33 4.74 -6.37
CA MET A 178 4.93 4.95 -6.75
C MET A 178 4.59 6.42 -7.04
N ILE A 179 5.26 7.37 -6.38
CA ILE A 179 5.11 8.81 -6.65
C ILE A 179 5.84 9.21 -7.94
N SER A 180 6.98 8.57 -8.21
CA SER A 180 7.92 8.98 -9.25
C SER A 180 7.61 8.40 -10.64
N MET A 181 6.73 7.39 -10.74
CA MET A 181 6.29 6.87 -12.03
C MET A 181 5.19 7.75 -12.64
N PRO A 182 5.42 8.44 -13.79
CA PRO A 182 4.33 9.02 -14.54
C PRO A 182 3.44 7.89 -15.08
N PRO A 183 2.12 8.14 -15.28
CA PRO A 183 1.25 7.12 -15.87
C PRO A 183 1.84 6.67 -17.21
N PRO A 184 1.83 5.35 -17.52
CA PRO A 184 2.36 4.86 -18.76
C PRO A 184 1.69 5.60 -19.92
N GLN A 185 2.49 6.34 -20.69
CA GLN A 185 2.06 6.91 -21.96
C GLN A 185 1.81 5.72 -22.90
N ARG A 186 0.52 5.43 -23.15
CA ARG A 186 0.11 4.52 -24.23
C ARG A 186 0.06 5.29 -25.55
#